data_AF-A0A0M4T5Q6-F1
#
_entry.id   AF-A0A0M4T5Q6-F1
#
_cell.length_a   1.000
_cell.length_b   1.000
_cell.length_c   1.000
_cell.angle_alpha   90.00
_cell.angle_beta   90.00
_cell.angle_gamma   90.00
#
_symmetry.space_group_name_H-M   'P 1'
#
loop_
_entity.id
_entity.type
_entity.pdbx_description
1 polymer ?
#
loop_
_entity_poly.entity_id
_entity_poly.type
_entity_poly.pdbx_seq_one_letter_code
_entity_poly.pdbx_strand_id
1 'polypeptide(L)'
;MGNISEQMRAASIIREQVGINSLAEMKLQSANDHAASQARIAAERYANGCFMVSGLLTQGAPIYNPKNGRALARGVVVCDRFGNTGVLIPADFDRDGKENAVVGLPAFGNPPADGIDTKEVKF
;
A
#
# COMPACT_ATOMS: atom_id res chain seq x y z
N MET A 1 47.72 -18.28 33.12
CA MET A 1 46.70 -17.38 33.69
C MET A 1 45.90 -16.84 32.52
N GLY A 2 44.66 -17.27 32.36
CA GLY A 2 43.85 -17.01 31.17
C GLY A 2 43.34 -15.57 31.11
N ASN A 3 43.33 -15.00 29.91
CA ASN A 3 43.06 -13.59 29.60
C ASN A 3 41.57 -13.25 29.78
N ILE A 4 41.12 -13.12 31.03
CA ILE A 4 39.73 -12.78 31.41
C ILE A 4 39.28 -11.46 30.77
N SER A 5 40.22 -10.54 30.52
CA SER A 5 39.98 -9.27 29.81
C SER A 5 39.60 -9.45 28.34
N GLU A 6 40.19 -10.42 27.63
CA GLU A 6 39.81 -10.73 26.24
C GLU A 6 38.45 -11.43 26.16
N GLN A 7 38.18 -12.34 27.10
CA GLN A 7 36.89 -13.03 27.16
C GLN A 7 35.73 -12.08 27.47
N MET A 8 35.94 -11.08 28.34
CA MET A 8 34.91 -10.06 28.62
C MET A 8 34.63 -9.16 27.41
N ARG A 9 35.64 -8.79 26.62
CA ARG A 9 35.46 -8.02 25.37
C ARG A 9 34.76 -8.82 24.29
N ALA A 10 35.10 -10.10 24.14
CA ALA A 10 34.40 -11.00 23.23
C ALA A 10 32.92 -11.19 23.64
N ALA A 11 32.65 -11.35 24.94
CA ALA A 11 31.30 -11.50 25.46
C ALA A 11 30.43 -10.23 25.34
N SER A 12 31.01 -9.03 25.34
CA SER A 12 30.27 -7.79 25.05
C SER A 12 29.92 -7.68 23.57
N ILE A 13 30.85 -8.01 22.67
CA ILE A 13 30.62 -7.97 21.21
C ILE A 13 29.54 -8.98 20.80
N ILE A 14 29.56 -10.18 21.38
CA ILE A 14 28.54 -11.20 21.09
C ILE A 14 27.15 -10.75 21.54
N ARG A 15 27.02 -10.14 22.73
CA ARG A 15 25.72 -9.63 23.22
C ARG A 15 25.18 -8.50 22.36
N GLU A 16 26.03 -7.59 21.91
CA GLU A 16 25.66 -6.51 20.99
C GLU A 16 25.18 -7.06 19.64
N GLN A 17 25.90 -8.02 19.06
CA GLN A 17 25.51 -8.65 17.79
C GLN A 17 24.19 -9.40 17.89
N VAL A 18 23.94 -10.12 19.00
CA VAL A 18 22.66 -10.80 19.23
C VAL A 18 21.52 -9.79 19.34
N GLY A 19 21.76 -8.65 20.00
CA GLY A 19 20.81 -7.54 20.05
C GLY A 19 20.47 -7.00 18.65
N ILE A 20 21.47 -6.78 17.80
CA ILE A 20 21.28 -6.32 16.41
C ILE A 20 20.50 -7.36 15.59
N ASN A 21 20.85 -8.64 15.70
CA ASN A 21 20.18 -9.72 14.97
C ASN A 21 18.70 -9.83 15.38
N SER A 22 18.41 -9.77 16.68
CA SER A 22 17.03 -9.81 17.18
C SER A 22 16.19 -8.60 16.72
N LEU A 23 16.79 -7.40 16.65
CA LEU A 23 16.12 -6.22 16.12
C LEU A 23 15.82 -6.34 14.62
N ALA A 24 16.76 -6.90 13.85
CA ALA A 24 16.58 -7.14 12.43
C ALA A 24 15.47 -8.17 12.17
N GLU A 25 15.43 -9.26 12.96
CA GLU A 25 14.38 -10.28 12.91
C GLU A 25 13.00 -9.69 13.24
N MET A 26 12.88 -8.88 14.29
CA MET A 26 11.62 -8.21 14.64
C MET A 26 11.13 -7.28 13.53
N LYS A 27 12.03 -6.51 12.90
CA LYS A 27 11.67 -5.64 11.76
C LYS A 27 11.18 -6.45 10.57
N LEU A 28 11.85 -7.56 10.26
CA LEU A 28 11.46 -8.45 9.18
C LEU A 28 10.09 -9.07 9.44
N GLN A 29 9.84 -9.50 10.68
CA GLN A 29 8.56 -10.08 11.07
C GLN A 29 7.43 -9.05 10.99
N SER A 30 7.63 -7.84 11.52
CA SER A 30 6.67 -6.75 11.39
C SER A 30 6.39 -6.41 9.92
N ALA A 31 7.41 -6.31 9.08
CA ALA A 31 7.24 -6.08 7.65
C ALA A 31 6.42 -7.19 6.97
N ASN A 32 6.65 -8.45 7.34
CA ASN A 32 5.88 -9.59 6.83
C ASN A 32 4.42 -9.55 7.29
N ASP A 33 4.15 -9.22 8.55
CA ASP A 33 2.80 -9.11 9.09
C ASP A 33 2.02 -7.97 8.41
N HIS A 34 2.69 -6.84 8.17
CA HIS A 34 2.12 -5.73 7.40
C HIS A 34 1.82 -6.16 5.96
N ALA A 35 2.76 -6.82 5.27
CA ALA A 35 2.55 -7.30 3.91
C ALA A 35 1.37 -8.30 3.83
N ALA A 36 1.27 -9.23 4.78
CA ALA A 36 0.18 -10.19 4.86
C ALA A 36 -1.19 -9.50 5.09
N SER A 37 -1.23 -8.49 5.96
CA SER A 37 -2.45 -7.72 6.20
C SER A 37 -2.93 -6.98 4.95
N GLN A 38 -2.02 -6.35 4.21
CA GLN A 38 -2.33 -5.65 2.96
C GLN A 38 -2.81 -6.61 1.88
N ALA A 39 -2.18 -7.79 1.76
CA ALA A 39 -2.60 -8.82 0.80
C ALA A 39 -4.04 -9.30 1.07
N ARG A 40 -4.43 -9.49 2.33
CA ARG A 40 -5.79 -9.89 2.70
C ARG A 40 -6.82 -8.80 2.35
N ILE A 41 -6.51 -7.54 2.64
CA ILE A 41 -7.38 -6.40 2.33
C ILE A 41 -7.58 -6.27 0.82
N ALA A 42 -6.50 -6.44 0.04
CA ALA A 42 -6.57 -6.44 -1.42
C ALA A 42 -7.47 -7.57 -1.95
N ALA A 43 -7.31 -8.79 -1.42
CA ALA A 43 -8.13 -9.94 -1.81
C ALA A 43 -9.63 -9.72 -1.56
N GLU A 44 -10.00 -9.15 -0.41
CA GLU A 44 -11.38 -8.81 -0.08
C GLU A 44 -11.97 -7.77 -1.05
N ARG A 45 -11.19 -6.74 -1.40
CA ARG A 45 -11.61 -5.71 -2.36
C ARG A 45 -11.81 -6.27 -3.76
N TYR A 46 -10.98 -7.21 -4.20
CA TYR A 46 -11.18 -7.90 -5.47
C TYR A 46 -12.46 -8.76 -5.46
N ALA A 47 -12.76 -9.43 -4.34
CA ALA A 47 -14.00 -10.19 -4.19
C ALA A 47 -15.24 -9.29 -4.25
N ASN A 48 -15.15 -8.04 -3.77
CA ASN A 48 -16.22 -7.04 -3.82
C ASN A 48 -16.43 -6.39 -5.21
N GLY A 49 -15.85 -6.97 -6.29
CA GLY A 49 -16.15 -6.58 -7.66
C GLY A 49 -15.32 -5.41 -8.19
N CYS A 50 -14.17 -5.15 -7.57
CA CYS A 50 -13.28 -4.09 -7.99
C CYS A 50 -12.50 -4.44 -9.28
N PHE A 51 -12.39 -3.48 -10.20
CA PHE A 51 -11.63 -3.65 -11.44
C PHE A 51 -10.12 -3.48 -11.19
N MET A 52 -9.36 -4.56 -11.31
CA MET A 52 -7.90 -4.52 -11.12
C MET A 52 -7.21 -3.78 -12.27
N VAL A 53 -6.48 -2.73 -11.93
CA VAL A 53 -5.62 -1.99 -12.86
C VAL A 53 -4.17 -2.42 -12.73
N SER A 54 -3.42 -2.34 -13.82
CA SER A 54 -2.01 -2.74 -13.87
C SER A 54 -1.06 -1.74 -13.21
N GLY A 55 -1.46 -0.47 -13.08
CA GLY A 55 -0.66 0.61 -12.50
C GLY A 55 -1.10 1.02 -11.10
N LEU A 56 -0.38 1.98 -10.52
CA LEU A 56 -0.80 2.66 -9.29
C LEU A 56 -2.01 3.55 -9.58
N LEU A 57 -2.94 3.62 -8.62
CA LEU A 57 -4.02 4.59 -8.67
C LEU A 57 -3.50 5.97 -8.25
N THR A 58 -3.49 6.91 -9.19
CA THR A 58 -3.16 8.30 -8.94
C THR A 58 -4.42 9.14 -9.07
N GLN A 59 -4.73 9.95 -8.06
CA GLN A 59 -5.89 10.84 -8.11
C GLN A 59 -5.79 11.79 -9.32
N GLY A 60 -6.90 11.96 -10.02
CA GLY A 60 -6.98 12.77 -11.25
C GLY A 60 -6.39 12.09 -12.49
N ALA A 61 -5.76 10.92 -12.38
CA ALA A 61 -5.26 10.21 -13.54
C ALA A 61 -6.37 9.41 -14.24
N PRO A 62 -6.44 9.41 -15.59
CA PRO A 62 -7.36 8.59 -16.34
C PRO A 62 -6.96 7.11 -16.32
N ILE A 63 -7.95 6.23 -16.28
CA ILE A 63 -7.75 4.77 -16.37
C ILE A 63 -8.36 4.26 -17.68
N TYR A 64 -7.53 3.63 -18.50
CA TYR A 64 -7.93 3.05 -19.78
C TYR A 64 -8.03 1.53 -19.70
N ASN A 65 -9.03 0.96 -20.36
CA ASN A 65 -9.14 -0.47 -20.52
C ASN A 65 -8.05 -0.96 -21.50
N PRO A 66 -7.14 -1.85 -21.08
CA PRO A 66 -6.00 -2.27 -21.89
C PRO A 66 -6.42 -3.04 -23.16
N LYS A 67 -7.64 -3.59 -23.21
CA LYS A 67 -8.12 -4.36 -24.37
C LYS A 67 -8.58 -3.49 -25.53
N ASN A 68 -9.04 -2.27 -25.25
CA ASN A 68 -9.65 -1.41 -26.27
C ASN A 68 -9.15 0.04 -26.24
N GLY A 69 -8.27 0.40 -25.32
CA GLY A 69 -7.68 1.74 -25.19
C GLY A 69 -8.68 2.83 -24.79
N ARG A 70 -9.93 2.48 -24.42
CA ARG A 70 -10.96 3.45 -24.04
C ARG A 70 -10.93 3.67 -22.54
N ALA A 71 -11.25 4.90 -22.11
CA ALA A 71 -11.44 5.20 -20.70
C ALA A 71 -12.51 4.27 -20.12
N LEU A 72 -12.29 3.79 -18.90
CA LEU A 72 -13.32 3.08 -18.16
C LEU A 72 -14.51 4.00 -17.90
N ALA A 73 -15.70 3.42 -17.71
CA ALA A 73 -16.89 4.21 -17.45
C ALA A 73 -16.79 4.93 -16.09
N ARG A 74 -17.43 6.10 -15.98
CA ARG A 74 -17.66 6.77 -14.69
C ARG A 74 -18.36 5.83 -13.70
N GLY A 75 -18.07 5.98 -12.41
CA GLY A 75 -18.63 5.18 -11.32
C GLY A 75 -18.03 3.77 -11.19
N VAL A 76 -17.13 3.37 -12.08
CA VAL A 76 -16.40 2.10 -11.93
C VAL A 76 -15.45 2.20 -10.73
N VAL A 77 -15.48 1.15 -9.92
CA VAL A 77 -14.57 0.95 -8.80
C VAL A 77 -13.31 0.25 -9.31
N VAL A 78 -12.16 0.90 -9.16
CA VAL A 78 -10.85 0.39 -9.59
C VAL A 78 -9.93 0.12 -8.40
N CYS A 79 -9.06 -0.87 -8.53
CA CYS A 79 -8.11 -1.29 -7.49
C CYS A 79 -6.73 -1.52 -8.10
N ASP A 80 -5.67 -1.11 -7.40
CA ASP A 80 -4.32 -1.53 -7.76
C ASP A 80 -3.89 -2.82 -7.04
N ARG A 81 -2.67 -3.28 -7.33
CA ARG A 81 -2.06 -4.48 -6.75
C ARG A 81 -1.74 -4.39 -5.25
N PHE A 82 -1.78 -3.18 -4.69
CA PHE A 82 -1.51 -2.90 -3.28
C PHE A 82 -2.80 -2.75 -2.48
N GLY A 83 -3.95 -2.89 -3.14
CA GLY A 83 -5.25 -2.76 -2.51
C GLY A 83 -5.72 -1.31 -2.39
N ASN A 84 -5.05 -0.32 -2.98
CA ASN A 84 -5.61 1.03 -3.08
C ASN A 84 -6.83 0.99 -3.99
N THR A 85 -7.83 1.83 -3.71
CA THR A 85 -9.09 1.83 -4.46
C THR A 85 -9.56 3.22 -4.78
N GLY A 86 -10.27 3.35 -5.91
CA GLY A 86 -10.85 4.62 -6.33
C GLY A 86 -12.12 4.45 -7.14
N VAL A 87 -13.00 5.44 -7.07
CA VAL A 87 -14.17 5.58 -7.93
C VAL A 87 -13.80 6.54 -9.05
N LEU A 88 -14.10 6.14 -10.29
CA LEU A 88 -13.89 7.01 -11.43
C LEU A 88 -14.95 8.12 -11.51
N ILE A 89 -14.52 9.37 -11.59
CA ILE A 89 -15.36 10.55 -11.76
C ILE A 89 -15.11 11.19 -13.12
N PRO A 90 -16.09 11.90 -13.71
CA PRO A 90 -15.85 12.71 -14.89
C PRO A 90 -14.99 13.93 -14.52
N ALA A 91 -13.89 14.15 -15.25
CA ALA A 91 -13.10 15.37 -15.18
C ALA A 91 -12.36 15.64 -16.50
N ASP A 92 -12.23 16.91 -16.88
CA ASP A 92 -11.40 17.34 -18.02
C ASP A 92 -9.93 17.45 -17.57
N PHE A 93 -9.20 16.34 -17.66
CA PHE A 93 -7.81 16.24 -17.19
C PHE A 93 -6.80 16.83 -18.18
N ASP A 94 -7.00 16.60 -19.47
CA ASP A 94 -6.13 17.02 -20.58
C ASP A 94 -6.50 18.39 -21.16
N ARG A 95 -7.55 19.04 -20.63
CA ARG A 95 -8.03 20.37 -21.02
C ARG A 95 -8.44 20.44 -22.48
N ASP A 96 -8.93 19.32 -23.02
CA ASP A 96 -9.41 19.22 -24.39
C ASP A 96 -10.91 19.62 -24.51
N GLY A 97 -11.53 19.98 -23.38
CA GLY A 97 -12.93 20.34 -23.28
C GLY A 97 -13.88 19.14 -23.19
N LYS A 98 -13.36 17.92 -23.02
CA LYS A 98 -14.15 16.69 -22.84
C LYS A 98 -13.87 16.07 -21.47
N GLU A 99 -14.91 15.50 -20.88
CA GLU A 99 -14.77 14.80 -19.60
C GLU A 99 -14.21 13.40 -19.81
N ASN A 100 -13.05 13.14 -19.20
CA ASN A 100 -12.42 11.83 -19.09
C ASN A 100 -12.72 11.20 -17.73
N ALA A 101 -12.80 9.87 -17.68
CA ALA A 101 -13.01 9.18 -16.40
C ALA A 101 -11.68 9.07 -15.65
N VAL A 102 -11.59 9.74 -14.50
CA VAL A 102 -10.37 9.84 -13.68
C VAL A 102 -10.58 9.33 -12.26
N VAL A 103 -9.51 8.91 -11.59
CA VAL A 103 -9.58 8.48 -10.18
C VAL A 103 -9.97 9.67 -9.30
N GLY A 104 -11.17 9.63 -8.70
CA GLY A 104 -11.71 10.72 -7.89
C GLY A 104 -11.59 10.48 -6.40
N LEU A 105 -12.51 9.67 -5.87
CA LEU A 105 -12.69 9.41 -4.44
C LEU A 105 -12.29 7.97 -4.08
N PRO A 106 -11.86 7.68 -2.85
CA PRO A 106 -11.68 6.30 -2.39
C PRO A 106 -12.98 5.52 -2.54
N ALA A 107 -12.94 4.34 -3.16
CA ALA A 107 -14.13 3.49 -3.33
C ALA A 107 -14.45 2.71 -2.05
N PHE A 108 -13.42 2.28 -1.34
CA PHE A 108 -13.50 1.73 -0.01
C PHE A 108 -12.62 2.57 0.91
N GLY A 109 -12.90 2.58 2.22
CA GLY A 109 -12.07 3.30 3.20
C GLY A 109 -10.61 3.00 2.95
N ASN A 110 -9.76 4.03 2.88
CA ASN A 110 -8.36 3.84 2.54
C ASN A 110 -7.78 2.82 3.55
N PRO A 111 -7.04 1.77 3.12
CA PRO A 111 -6.24 1.06 4.10
C PRO A 111 -5.28 2.13 4.65
N PRO A 112 -5.17 2.30 5.98
CA PRO A 112 -4.19 3.24 6.51
C PRO A 112 -2.84 2.88 5.90
N ALA A 113 -2.30 3.79 5.07
CA ALA A 113 -1.03 3.59 4.37
C ALA A 113 0.12 3.46 5.36
N ASP A 114 -0.07 3.95 6.57
CA ASP A 114 0.75 3.74 7.74
C ASP A 114 -0.19 3.86 8.93
N GLY A 115 0.12 3.19 10.05
CA GLY A 115 -0.69 3.22 11.27
C GLY A 115 -0.78 4.60 11.95
N ILE A 116 -1.41 5.57 11.30
CA ILE A 116 -1.80 6.85 11.87
C ILE A 116 -3.30 7.02 11.64
N ASP A 117 -4.02 6.73 12.72
CA ASP A 117 -5.25 7.34 13.19
C ASP A 117 -6.30 7.72 12.14
N THR A 118 -7.32 6.87 12.06
CA THR A 118 -8.68 7.23 11.65
C THR A 118 -9.24 8.31 12.58
N LYS A 119 -8.84 9.57 12.42
CA LYS A 119 -9.62 10.69 12.94
C LYS A 119 -10.56 11.21 11.86
N GLU A 120 -11.82 10.86 12.07
CA GLU A 120 -13.06 11.56 11.72
C GLU A 120 -12.96 12.64 10.63
N VAL A 121 -13.57 12.36 9.47
CA VAL A 121 -14.28 13.40 8.74
C VAL A 121 -15.77 13.19 9.02
N LYS A 122 -16.27 13.82 10.09
CA LYS A 122 -17.69 14.12 10.22
C LYS A 122 -18.01 15.30 9.30
N PHE A 123 -19.13 15.18 8.60
CA PHE A 123 -19.75 16.23 7.78
C PHE A 123 -20.10 17.48 8.60
#